data_AF-A0A9D7N7L7-F1
#
_entry.id   AF-A0A9D7N7L7-F1
#
_cell.length_a   1.000
_cell.length_b   1.000
_cell.length_c   1.000
_cell.angle_alpha   90.00
_cell.angle_beta   90.00
_cell.angle_gamma   90.00
#
_symmetry.space_group_name_H-M   'P 1'
#
loop_
_entity.id
_entity.type
_entity.pdbx_description
1 polymer ?
#
loop_
_entity_poly.entity_id
_entity_poly.type
_entity_poly.pdbx_seq_one_letter_code
_entity_poly.pdbx_strand_id
1 'polypeptide(L)'
;MFAWLSRLFLAAVLAVAGVLKLLTAQHSHPPEDMDLGWMAPLFEPSVVIASALVEIGLAIVLLSRAWRWGMLLTLVLALSFLGLLVALAQRGVGVEHCGCFGAARVQPGTHMLLLLGMAIAAAGSLAIQREPARHSASRAR
;
A
#
# COMPACT_ATOMS: atom_id res chain seq x y z
N MET A 1 -15.77 -16.34 2.33
CA MET A 1 -16.08 -15.10 3.08
C MET A 1 -14.84 -14.24 3.31
N PHE A 2 -13.77 -14.79 3.91
CA PHE A 2 -12.51 -14.06 4.17
C PHE A 2 -11.94 -13.31 2.95
N ALA A 3 -11.83 -13.97 1.79
CA ALA A 3 -11.28 -13.36 0.57
C ALA A 3 -12.09 -12.16 0.03
N TRP A 4 -13.40 -12.10 0.29
CA TRP A 4 -14.23 -10.96 -0.12
C TRP A 4 -14.07 -9.78 0.84
N LEU A 5 -14.02 -10.07 2.14
CA LEU A 5 -13.79 -9.05 3.17
C LEU A 5 -12.41 -8.40 3.01
N SER A 6 -11.35 -9.19 2.77
CA SER A 6 -10.01 -8.63 2.54
C SER A 6 -9.95 -7.76 1.28
N ARG A 7 -10.65 -8.14 0.20
CA ARG A 7 -10.74 -7.31 -1.01
C ARG A 7 -11.40 -5.97 -0.74
N LEU A 8 -12.55 -5.97 -0.07
CA LEU A 8 -13.29 -4.75 0.24
C LEU A 8 -12.49 -3.83 1.17
N PHE A 9 -11.88 -4.41 2.20
CA PHE A 9 -11.02 -3.68 3.13
C PHE A 9 -9.83 -3.03 2.42
N LEU A 10 -9.06 -3.80 1.64
CA LEU A 10 -7.90 -3.27 0.92
C LEU A 10 -8.29 -2.22 -0.13
N ALA A 11 -9.39 -2.46 -0.87
CA ALA A 11 -9.90 -1.50 -1.84
C ALA A 11 -10.32 -0.19 -1.17
N ALA A 12 -11.00 -0.26 -0.03
CA ALA A 12 -11.40 0.93 0.73
C ALA A 12 -10.18 1.71 1.24
N VAL A 13 -9.20 1.02 1.85
CA VAL A 13 -7.97 1.66 2.35
C VAL A 13 -7.20 2.33 1.22
N LEU A 14 -7.00 1.66 0.09
CA LEU A 14 -6.30 2.21 -1.07
C LEU A 14 -7.05 3.37 -1.72
N ALA A 15 -8.38 3.28 -1.83
CA ALA A 15 -9.18 4.38 -2.37
C ALA A 15 -9.10 5.63 -1.48
N VAL A 16 -9.22 5.46 -0.15
CA VAL A 16 -9.08 6.56 0.80
C VAL A 16 -7.67 7.14 0.77
N ALA A 17 -6.63 6.29 0.76
CA ALA A 17 -5.24 6.73 0.67
C ALA A 17 -4.97 7.55 -0.60
N GLY A 18 -5.43 7.07 -1.76
CA GLY A 18 -5.24 7.74 -3.04
C GLY A 18 -6.00 9.07 -3.12
N VAL A 19 -7.24 9.10 -2.66
CA VAL A 19 -8.02 10.36 -2.59
C VAL A 19 -7.34 11.37 -1.67
N LEU A 20 -6.90 10.96 -0.48
CA LEU A 20 -6.20 11.84 0.44
C LEU A 20 -4.91 12.39 -0.19
N LYS A 21 -4.12 11.56 -0.88
CA LYS A 21 -2.94 12.03 -1.61
C LYS A 21 -3.28 13.07 -2.67
N LEU A 22 -4.32 12.87 -3.47
CA LEU A 22 -4.73 13.84 -4.49
C LEU A 22 -5.17 15.18 -3.87
N LEU A 23 -5.89 15.13 -2.75
CA LEU A 23 -6.32 16.34 -2.04
C LEU A 23 -5.14 17.10 -1.43
N THR A 24 -4.07 16.41 -1.03
CA THR A 24 -2.91 17.01 -0.36
C THR A 24 -1.70 17.22 -1.26
N ALA A 25 -1.73 16.74 -2.51
CA ALA A 25 -0.60 16.78 -3.45
C ALA A 25 -0.08 18.20 -3.68
N GLN A 26 -0.97 19.20 -3.67
CA GLN A 26 -0.60 20.62 -3.85
C GLN A 26 0.14 21.23 -2.66
N HIS A 27 0.08 20.60 -1.50
CA HIS A 27 0.74 21.06 -0.26
C HIS A 27 1.92 20.16 0.13
N SER A 28 2.29 19.23 -0.74
CA SER A 28 3.34 18.24 -0.51
C SER A 28 4.70 18.81 -0.89
N HIS A 29 5.13 19.86 -0.18
CA HIS A 29 6.53 20.27 -0.24
C HIS A 29 7.29 19.55 0.89
N PRO A 30 8.41 18.89 0.60
CA PRO A 30 9.28 18.42 1.66
C PRO A 30 9.73 19.64 2.48
N PRO A 31 9.69 19.57 3.82
CA PRO A 31 10.23 20.64 4.64
C PRO A 31 11.72 20.85 4.29
N GLU A 32 12.10 22.12 4.09
CA GLU A 32 13.37 22.55 3.49
C GLU A 32 14.62 22.11 4.28
N ASP A 33 14.44 21.59 5.49
CA ASP A 33 15.46 21.15 6.42
C ASP A 33 15.77 19.64 6.37
N MET A 34 15.05 18.85 5.56
CA MET A 34 15.28 17.41 5.46
C MET A 34 16.23 17.01 4.32
N ASP A 35 17.38 16.45 4.67
CA ASP A 35 18.30 15.83 3.71
C ASP A 35 17.80 14.44 3.27
N LEU A 36 16.86 14.44 2.32
CA LEU A 36 16.25 13.23 1.76
C LEU A 36 17.17 12.52 0.74
N GLY A 37 18.28 13.13 0.32
CA GLY A 37 19.21 12.57 -0.66
C GLY A 37 18.49 11.97 -1.88
N TRP A 38 18.76 10.69 -2.17
CA TRP A 38 18.14 9.98 -3.30
C TRP A 38 16.60 9.82 -3.22
N MET A 39 15.99 10.04 -2.05
CA MET A 39 14.55 9.92 -1.86
C MET A 39 13.79 11.19 -2.22
N ALA A 40 14.48 12.34 -2.37
CA ALA A 40 13.84 13.62 -2.67
C ALA A 40 12.86 13.55 -3.87
N PRO A 41 13.16 12.85 -4.98
CA PRO A 41 12.23 12.73 -6.10
C PRO A 41 10.92 12.02 -5.76
N LEU A 42 10.89 11.16 -4.73
CA LEU A 42 9.69 10.42 -4.33
C LEU A 42 8.61 11.33 -3.74
N PHE A 43 9.00 12.52 -3.29
CA PHE A 43 8.10 13.51 -2.70
C PHE A 43 7.69 14.60 -3.69
N GLU A 44 8.13 14.52 -4.94
CA GLU A 44 7.68 15.45 -5.97
C GLU A 44 6.16 15.30 -6.21
N PRO A 45 5.42 16.40 -6.42
CA PRO A 45 3.98 16.36 -6.63
C PRO A 45 3.56 15.40 -7.75
N SER A 46 4.36 15.30 -8.82
CA SER A 46 4.15 14.38 -9.94
C SER A 46 4.14 12.91 -9.49
N VAL A 47 5.10 12.51 -8.67
CA VAL A 47 5.22 11.14 -8.14
C VAL A 47 4.12 10.87 -7.11
N VAL A 48 3.79 11.84 -6.26
CA VAL A 48 2.67 11.73 -5.32
C VAL A 48 1.35 11.50 -6.06
N ILE A 49 1.06 12.29 -7.10
CA ILE A 49 -0.13 12.13 -7.94
C ILE A 49 -0.11 10.76 -8.64
N ALA A 50 1.01 10.36 -9.22
CA ALA A 50 1.14 9.06 -9.88
C ALA A 50 0.86 7.90 -8.89
N SER A 51 1.41 7.96 -7.69
CA SER A 51 1.17 6.96 -6.64
C SER A 51 -0.30 6.91 -6.22
N ALA A 52 -0.97 8.06 -6.13
CA ALA A 52 -2.39 8.14 -5.81
C ALA A 52 -3.28 7.50 -6.89
N LEU A 53 -2.96 7.74 -8.16
CA LEU A 53 -3.64 7.10 -9.29
C LEU A 53 -3.43 5.58 -9.28
N VAL A 54 -2.23 5.12 -8.94
CA VAL A 54 -1.94 3.69 -8.76
C VAL A 54 -2.80 3.09 -7.66
N GLU A 55 -2.95 3.76 -6.50
CA GLU A 55 -3.76 3.26 -5.39
C GLU A 55 -5.25 3.14 -5.75
N ILE A 56 -5.81 4.17 -6.39
CA ILE A 56 -7.19 4.15 -6.86
C ILE A 56 -7.39 3.07 -7.94
N GLY A 57 -6.43 2.96 -8.87
CA GLY A 57 -6.44 1.91 -9.89
C GLY A 57 -6.42 0.52 -9.26
N LEU A 58 -5.59 0.29 -8.24
CA LEU A 58 -5.54 -0.98 -7.51
C LEU A 58 -6.83 -1.27 -6.75
N ALA A 59 -7.46 -0.27 -6.15
CA ALA A 59 -8.77 -0.42 -5.54
C ALA A 59 -9.82 -0.93 -6.54
N ILE A 60 -9.84 -0.37 -7.76
CA ILE A 60 -10.73 -0.83 -8.84
C ILE A 60 -10.39 -2.27 -9.27
N VAL A 61 -9.10 -2.58 -9.47
CA VAL A 61 -8.65 -3.92 -9.87
C VAL A 61 -9.03 -4.96 -8.82
N LEU A 62 -8.91 -4.65 -7.52
CA LEU A 62 -9.32 -5.52 -6.42
C LEU A 62 -10.81 -5.87 -6.44
N LEU A 63 -11.67 -4.97 -6.92
CA LEU A 63 -13.12 -5.18 -7.06
C LEU A 63 -13.49 -5.88 -8.38
N SER A 64 -12.58 -5.90 -9.36
CA SER A 64 -12.79 -6.52 -10.67
C SER A 64 -12.59 -8.04 -10.69
N ARG A 65 -12.73 -8.66 -11.88
CA ARG A 65 -12.34 -10.06 -12.11
C ARG A 65 -10.84 -10.31 -12.02
N ALA A 66 -10.01 -9.27 -12.20
CA ALA A 66 -8.55 -9.33 -12.14
C ALA A 66 -7.99 -9.17 -10.71
N TRP A 67 -8.82 -9.36 -9.68
CA TRP A 67 -8.49 -9.12 -8.28
C TRP A 67 -7.22 -9.83 -7.76
N ARG A 68 -6.82 -10.96 -8.36
CA ARG A 68 -5.56 -11.65 -8.01
C ARG A 68 -4.33 -10.80 -8.33
N TRP A 69 -4.35 -10.12 -9.47
CA TRP A 69 -3.31 -9.15 -9.83
C TRP A 69 -3.36 -7.95 -8.90
N GLY A 70 -4.58 -7.47 -8.58
CA GLY A 70 -4.77 -6.43 -7.57
C GLY A 70 -4.10 -6.78 -6.24
N MET A 71 -4.35 -7.98 -5.71
CA MET A 71 -3.75 -8.45 -4.45
C MET A 71 -2.22 -8.51 -4.50
N LEU A 72 -1.66 -9.03 -5.60
CA LEU A 72 -0.21 -9.10 -5.78
C LEU A 72 0.42 -7.70 -5.81
N LEU A 73 -0.17 -6.79 -6.58
CA LEU A 73 0.32 -5.43 -6.70
C LEU A 73 0.12 -4.63 -5.40
N THR A 74 -0.97 -4.84 -4.67
CA THR A 74 -1.17 -4.28 -3.32
C THR A 74 -0.11 -4.78 -2.35
N LEU A 75 0.26 -6.07 -2.41
CA LEU A 75 1.35 -6.60 -1.58
C LEU A 75 2.68 -5.93 -1.92
N VAL A 76 3.03 -5.82 -3.21
CA VAL A 76 4.26 -5.14 -3.65
C VAL A 76 4.26 -3.70 -3.17
N LEU A 77 3.17 -2.96 -3.37
CA LEU A 77 3.04 -1.57 -2.94
C LEU A 77 3.20 -1.43 -1.41
N ALA A 78 2.53 -2.28 -0.63
CA ALA A 78 2.61 -2.26 0.82
C ALA A 78 4.04 -2.53 1.31
N LEU A 79 4.76 -3.47 0.69
CA LEU A 79 6.15 -3.75 1.01
C LEU A 79 7.08 -2.60 0.61
N SER A 80 6.85 -1.97 -0.54
CA SER A 80 7.61 -0.78 -0.97
C SER A 80 7.44 0.39 0.00
N PHE A 81 6.21 0.67 0.45
CA PHE A 81 5.97 1.71 1.45
C PHE A 81 6.54 1.35 2.82
N LEU A 82 6.47 0.08 3.23
CA LEU A 82 7.11 -0.36 4.46
C LEU A 82 8.63 -0.18 4.39
N GLY A 83 9.25 -0.51 3.26
CA GLY A 83 10.68 -0.27 3.02
C GLY A 83 11.04 1.21 3.06
N LEU A 84 10.23 2.07 2.44
CA LEU A 84 10.41 3.53 2.50
C LEU A 84 10.31 4.04 3.94
N LEU A 85 9.31 3.57 4.70
CA LEU A 85 9.10 3.96 6.10
C LEU A 85 10.29 3.57 6.98
N VAL A 86 10.82 2.34 6.82
CA VAL A 86 12.03 1.90 7.51
C VAL A 86 13.24 2.77 7.13
N ALA A 87 13.39 3.10 5.85
CA ALA A 87 14.50 3.91 5.37
C ALA A 87 14.45 5.36 5.89
N LEU A 88 13.25 5.94 6.02
CA LEU A 88 13.03 7.23 6.68
C LEU A 88 13.34 7.18 8.17
N ALA A 89 12.87 6.13 8.86
CA ALA A 89 13.14 5.92 10.28
C ALA A 89 14.65 5.80 10.57
N GLN A 90 15.41 5.11 9.71
CA GLN A 90 16.87 5.00 9.82
C GLN A 90 17.60 6.35 9.68
N ARG A 91 16.99 7.32 9.01
CA ARG A 91 17.53 8.67 8.84
C ARG A 91 17.04 9.66 9.89
N GLY A 92 16.27 9.20 10.88
CA GLY A 92 15.67 10.06 11.89
C GLY A 92 14.56 10.97 11.35
N VAL A 93 14.05 10.71 10.15
CA VAL A 93 12.94 11.45 9.56
C VAL A 93 11.62 10.94 10.14
N GLY A 94 10.77 11.86 10.58
CA GLY A 94 9.43 11.53 11.05
C GLY A 94 8.63 10.76 9.99
N VAL A 95 8.07 9.61 10.35
CA VAL A 95 7.33 8.74 9.42
C VAL A 95 6.03 9.35 8.94
N GLU A 96 5.51 10.38 9.62
CA GLU A 96 4.45 11.26 9.16
C GLU A 96 4.79 11.96 7.83
N HIS A 97 6.08 12.07 7.50
CA HIS A 97 6.54 12.63 6.24
C HIS A 97 6.58 11.60 5.10
N CYS A 98 6.33 10.31 5.34
CA CYS A 98 6.36 9.30 4.26
C CYS A 98 5.29 9.53 3.20
N GLY A 99 4.25 10.31 3.51
CA GLY A 99 3.15 10.63 2.58
C GLY A 99 2.32 9.42 2.17
N CYS A 100 2.56 8.24 2.77
CA CYS A 100 1.99 6.96 2.35
C CYS A 100 0.45 6.90 2.46
N PHE A 101 -0.17 7.79 3.23
CA PHE A 101 -1.63 7.96 3.31
C PHE A 101 -2.05 9.44 3.12
N GLY A 102 -1.30 10.20 2.32
CA GLY A 102 -1.47 11.64 2.15
C GLY A 102 -0.92 12.44 3.33
N ALA A 103 -1.33 13.71 3.49
CA ALA A 103 -0.93 14.56 4.62
C ALA A 103 -1.63 14.22 5.95
N ALA A 104 -2.25 13.04 6.06
CA ALA A 104 -2.83 12.57 7.29
C ALA A 104 -1.70 12.38 8.32
N ARG A 105 -1.60 13.29 9.30
CA ARG A 105 -0.70 13.17 10.45
C ARG A 105 -1.20 12.10 11.41
N VAL A 106 -1.22 10.85 10.95
CA VAL A 106 -1.52 9.68 11.79
C VAL A 106 -0.26 9.29 12.55
N GLN A 107 -0.41 8.82 13.79
CA GLN A 107 0.73 8.41 14.59
C GLN A 107 1.62 7.38 13.85
N PRO A 108 2.95 7.44 14.03
CA PRO A 108 3.92 6.50 13.44
C PRO A 108 3.51 5.03 13.51
N GLY A 109 3.05 4.58 14.68
CA GLY A 109 2.63 3.20 14.90
C GLY A 109 1.42 2.80 14.05
N THR A 110 0.50 3.73 13.80
CA THR A 110 -0.69 3.47 12.98
C THR A 110 -0.34 3.27 11.50
N HIS A 111 0.61 4.04 10.98
CA HIS A 111 1.12 3.86 9.61
C HIS A 111 1.71 2.46 9.42
N MET A 112 2.58 2.05 10.34
CA MET A 112 3.24 0.74 10.28
C MET A 112 2.23 -0.40 10.42
N LEU A 113 1.28 -0.29 11.35
CA LEU A 113 0.25 -1.30 11.58
C LEU A 113 -0.70 -1.45 10.37
N LEU A 114 -1.08 -0.34 9.72
CA LEU A 114 -1.90 -0.37 8.51
C LEU A 114 -1.16 -1.03 7.34
N LEU A 115 0.09 -0.63 7.07
CA LEU A 115 0.88 -1.21 5.98
C LEU A 115 1.13 -2.70 6.20
N LEU A 116 1.48 -3.09 7.42
CA LEU A 116 1.67 -4.49 7.78
C LEU A 116 0.36 -5.29 7.65
N GLY A 117 -0.75 -4.73 8.13
CA GLY A 117 -2.08 -5.33 8.01
C GLY A 117 -2.49 -5.54 6.54
N MET A 118 -2.21 -4.57 5.68
CA MET A 118 -2.43 -4.69 4.23
C MET A 118 -1.58 -5.81 3.63
N ALA A 119 -0.30 -5.87 3.95
CA ALA A 119 0.62 -6.90 3.46
C ALA A 119 0.18 -8.31 3.90
N ILE A 120 -0.19 -8.48 5.18
CA ILE A 120 -0.68 -9.75 5.71
C ILE A 120 -2.00 -10.15 5.05
N ALA A 121 -2.95 -9.22 4.92
CA ALA A 121 -4.24 -9.49 4.28
C ALA A 121 -4.07 -9.92 2.82
N ALA A 122 -3.19 -9.25 2.07
CA ALA A 122 -2.88 -9.59 0.69
C ALA A 122 -2.17 -10.95 0.57
N ALA A 123 -1.12 -11.18 1.35
CA ALA A 123 -0.37 -12.44 1.35
C ALA A 123 -1.23 -13.63 1.79
N GLY A 124 -2.01 -13.50 2.86
CA GLY A 124 -2.93 -14.52 3.34
C GLY A 124 -4.00 -14.87 2.31
N SER A 125 -4.57 -13.85 1.65
CA SER A 125 -5.55 -14.06 0.57
C SER A 125 -4.96 -14.78 -0.64
N LEU A 126 -3.68 -14.54 -0.96
CA LEU A 126 -2.97 -15.26 -2.02
C LEU A 126 -2.60 -16.69 -1.62
N ALA A 127 -2.22 -16.92 -0.37
CA ALA A 127 -1.82 -18.23 0.15
C ALA A 127 -2.99 -19.23 0.21
N ILE A 128 -4.13 -18.83 0.78
CA ILE A 128 -5.34 -19.66 0.93
C ILE A 128 -5.85 -20.15 -0.44
N GLN A 129 -5.60 -19.40 -1.51
CA GLN A 129 -6.04 -19.76 -2.85
C GLN A 129 -5.12 -20.71 -3.61
N ARG A 130 -3.91 -20.97 -3.13
CA ARG A 130 -2.99 -21.94 -3.77
C ARG A 130 -3.30 -23.37 -3.39
N GLU A 131 -4.09 -23.59 -2.34
CA GLU A 131 -4.43 -24.92 -1.81
C GLU A 131 -5.43 -25.77 -2.62
N PRO A 132 -6.30 -25.27 -3.54
CA PRO A 132 -7.27 -26.13 -4.24
C PRO A 132 -6.63 -27.21 -5.12
N ALA A 133 -5.39 -27.01 -5.59
CA ALA A 133 -4.75 -27.92 -6.53
C ALA A 133 -4.04 -29.12 -5.88
N ARG A 134 -3.71 -29.07 -4.57
CA ARG A 134 -2.97 -30.16 -3.90
C ARG A 134 -3.84 -31.35 -3.50
N HIS A 135 -5.15 -31.17 -3.32
CA HIS A 135 -6.05 -32.27 -2.93
C HIS A 135 -6.65 -33.04 -4.12
N SER A 136 -6.61 -32.48 -5.33
CA SER A 136 -7.03 -33.22 -6.55
C SER A 136 -5.98 -34.22 -7.02
N ALA A 137 -4.70 -33.99 -6.72
CA ALA A 137 -3.60 -34.87 -7.12
C ALA A 137 -3.44 -36.12 -6.23
N SER A 138 -3.99 -36.12 -5.01
CA SER A 138 -3.90 -37.26 -4.09
C SER A 138 -5.08 -38.24 -4.17
N ARG A 139 -6.15 -37.88 -4.89
CA ARG A 139 -7.36 -38.73 -5.05
C ARG A 139 -7.36 -39.52 -6.37
N ALA A 140 -6.29 -39.42 -7.15
CA ALA A 140 -6.07 -40.13 -8.41
C ALA A 140 -4.97 -41.20 -8.31
N ARG A 141 -4.62 -41.66 -7.09
CA ARG A 141 -3.74 -42.80 -6.84
C ARG A 141 -4.47 -43.88 -6.08
#